data_AF-A0A923CY96-F1
#
_entry.id   AF-A0A923CY96-F1
#
_cell.length_a   1.000
_cell.length_b   1.000
_cell.length_c   1.000
_cell.angle_alpha   90.00
_cell.angle_beta   90.00
_cell.angle_gamma   90.00
#
_symmetry.space_group_name_H-M   'P 1'
#
loop_
_entity.id
_entity.type
_entity.pdbx_description
1 polymer ?
#
loop_
_entity_poly.entity_id
_entity_poly.type
_entity_poly.pdbx_seq_one_letter_code
_entity_poly.pdbx_strand_id
1 'polypeptide(L)'
;MNRALLQRNPALRTVWRWLLFAVAGTTFMGLLGLRIAATGDLTVTEYVGGAWVLVGCYLLLGQVRLRCTRFDLSLPVPARELWSTSLLGSVLAAWSFLAMVLAAYSVHFALFDYVSPRHRFDWTHFAANALVLAAAVVPAVAALQARRPELAEIPGGRRHVLASLPALAGVLLVLVLLAERPWLAGVILLAAAVPIVAAGARRVPPAYGLAPLADGAAPRAVRAAGTASGVRLRPLSGLRRDAAVAWIVVRTAPKANGILWLSAPFLFLFGLVDAGVIAALAPDSDLRFSLIPITAYMLLSITGQLLANLRWVDAWPVDRRRIFAPITLSCLLLFLLGYAAGGAWVASRPSTALPGVVAFDGASGERVETGIPRDHWRIDWDGRVPVEGGQAPHTSPVVRGLPPLAYGSATAPIEGQGPHFPLMMALIAVCWFGGLALYLPRLKVGSRKRGRLAAYWSILGVLMLLHLAPYVLMFAGLARPWVWDVLFADTARRLLEAVPGGAAGMWLLSLAVTAGLFELALRAYRRSESPVELDACAWEGLTRGSD
;
A
#
# COMPACT_ATOMS: atom_id res chain seq x y z
N MET A 1 -38.82 6.16 -1.39
CA MET A 1 -38.02 6.32 -0.16
C MET A 1 -36.70 5.55 -0.20
N ASN A 2 -36.72 4.23 -0.44
CA ASN A 2 -35.54 3.35 -0.42
C ASN A 2 -34.38 3.75 -1.34
N ARG A 3 -34.66 4.26 -2.54
CA ARG A 3 -33.60 4.78 -3.44
C ARG A 3 -32.82 5.95 -2.83
N ALA A 4 -33.50 6.88 -2.14
CA ALA A 4 -32.87 8.05 -1.53
C ALA A 4 -32.02 7.66 -0.32
N LEU A 5 -32.49 6.69 0.49
CA LEU A 5 -31.72 6.12 1.60
C LEU A 5 -30.48 5.36 1.09
N LEU A 6 -30.62 4.60 0.01
CA LEU A 6 -29.50 3.88 -0.61
C LEU A 6 -28.40 4.82 -1.13
N GLN A 7 -28.78 5.92 -1.81
CA GLN A 7 -27.83 6.95 -2.27
C GLN A 7 -27.13 7.70 -1.12
N ARG A 8 -27.70 7.64 0.09
CA ARG A 8 -27.12 8.22 1.31
C ARG A 8 -26.22 7.25 2.06
N ASN A 9 -26.23 5.97 1.70
CA ASN A 9 -25.44 4.95 2.38
C ASN A 9 -23.94 5.29 2.34
N PRO A 10 -23.29 5.38 3.52
CA PRO A 10 -21.89 5.79 3.62
C PRO A 10 -20.91 4.77 3.01
N ALA A 11 -21.26 3.48 2.95
CA ALA A 11 -20.45 2.45 2.31
C ALA A 11 -20.28 2.73 0.81
N LEU A 12 -21.40 2.96 0.10
CA LEU A 12 -21.39 3.28 -1.33
C LEU A 12 -20.60 4.57 -1.64
N ARG A 13 -20.77 5.61 -0.83
CA ARG A 13 -20.09 6.91 -1.02
C ARG A 13 -18.59 6.86 -0.79
N THR A 14 -18.09 5.82 -0.13
CA THR A 14 -16.67 5.70 0.17
C THR A 14 -15.99 4.59 -0.60
N VAL A 15 -16.74 3.76 -1.33
CA VAL A 15 -16.18 2.62 -2.08
C VAL A 15 -15.07 3.04 -3.04
N TRP A 16 -15.24 4.16 -3.74
CA TRP A 16 -14.22 4.70 -4.66
C TRP A 16 -12.92 5.11 -3.94
N ARG A 17 -12.98 5.45 -2.64
CA ARG A 17 -11.76 5.74 -1.85
C ARG A 17 -10.94 4.49 -1.60
N TRP A 18 -11.58 3.33 -1.68
CA TRP A 18 -10.93 2.04 -1.59
C TRP A 18 -10.40 1.54 -2.92
N LEU A 19 -10.68 2.21 -4.05
CA LEU A 19 -10.08 1.89 -5.35
C LEU A 19 -8.56 1.77 -5.26
N LEU A 20 -7.95 2.60 -4.43
CA LEU A 20 -6.50 2.64 -4.23
C LEU A 20 -5.97 1.40 -3.53
N PHE A 21 -6.72 0.93 -2.54
CA PHE A 21 -6.42 -0.29 -1.82
C PHE A 21 -6.68 -1.52 -2.72
N ALA A 22 -7.71 -1.46 -3.57
CA ALA A 22 -7.95 -2.46 -4.60
C ALA A 22 -6.76 -2.52 -5.57
N VAL A 23 -6.36 -1.38 -6.17
CA VAL A 23 -5.25 -1.32 -7.13
C VAL A 23 -3.93 -1.73 -6.49
N ALA A 24 -3.55 -1.17 -5.34
CA ALA A 24 -2.30 -1.54 -4.68
C ALA A 24 -2.29 -3.01 -4.25
N GLY A 25 -3.42 -3.51 -3.75
CA GLY A 25 -3.59 -4.90 -3.36
C GLY A 25 -3.55 -5.86 -4.55
N THR A 26 -4.17 -5.51 -5.67
CA THR A 26 -4.17 -6.33 -6.88
C THR A 26 -2.84 -6.27 -7.61
N THR A 27 -2.12 -5.16 -7.57
CA THR A 27 -0.72 -5.09 -8.06
C THR A 27 0.17 -5.99 -7.21
N PHE A 28 0.05 -5.97 -5.89
CA PHE A 28 0.79 -6.87 -5.00
C PHE A 28 0.49 -8.35 -5.29
N MET A 29 -0.79 -8.71 -5.40
CA MET A 29 -1.20 -10.08 -5.71
C MET A 29 -0.87 -10.48 -7.16
N GLY A 30 -0.88 -9.53 -8.10
CA GLY A 30 -0.45 -9.73 -9.48
C GLY A 30 1.04 -9.99 -9.59
N LEU A 31 1.87 -9.30 -8.79
CA LEU A 31 3.31 -9.57 -8.66
C LEU A 31 3.58 -10.93 -7.99
N LEU A 32 2.81 -11.29 -6.97
CA LEU A 32 2.87 -12.63 -6.38
C LEU A 32 2.45 -13.69 -7.41
N GLY A 33 1.45 -13.38 -8.24
CA GLY A 33 0.97 -14.29 -9.27
C GLY A 33 1.93 -14.47 -10.44
N LEU A 34 2.64 -13.40 -10.84
CA LEU A 34 3.76 -13.48 -11.77
C LEU A 34 4.83 -14.45 -11.25
N ARG A 35 5.11 -14.44 -9.94
CA ARG A 35 6.09 -15.33 -9.30
C ARG A 35 5.73 -16.79 -9.45
N ILE A 36 4.46 -17.10 -9.22
CA ILE A 36 3.99 -18.47 -9.23
C ILE A 36 3.83 -18.97 -10.66
N ALA A 37 3.41 -18.09 -11.59
CA ALA A 37 3.40 -18.38 -13.02
C ALA A 37 4.80 -18.63 -13.60
N ALA A 38 5.84 -17.98 -13.05
CA ALA A 38 7.24 -18.28 -13.41
C ALA A 38 7.74 -19.62 -12.86
N THR A 39 7.14 -20.15 -11.79
CA THR A 39 7.52 -21.42 -11.15
C THR A 39 6.62 -22.60 -11.51
N GLY A 40 5.54 -22.37 -12.27
CA GLY A 40 4.52 -23.36 -12.62
C GLY A 40 3.30 -23.30 -11.70
N ASP A 41 2.14 -23.11 -12.33
CA ASP A 41 0.76 -23.11 -11.82
C ASP A 41 0.41 -22.15 -10.68
N LEU A 42 -0.10 -20.96 -11.05
CA LEU A 42 -0.89 -20.14 -10.15
C LEU A 42 -2.14 -20.92 -9.74
N THR A 43 -2.24 -21.28 -8.47
CA THR A 43 -3.44 -22.00 -8.02
C THR A 43 -4.61 -21.02 -7.92
N VAL A 44 -5.77 -21.43 -8.41
CA VAL A 44 -7.04 -20.69 -8.31
C VAL A 44 -7.30 -20.20 -6.88
N THR A 45 -6.89 -21.02 -5.91
CA THR A 45 -6.98 -20.77 -4.47
C THR A 45 -6.24 -19.51 -4.03
N GLU A 46 -5.06 -19.22 -4.60
CA GLU A 46 -4.26 -18.03 -4.26
C GLU A 46 -4.90 -16.75 -4.79
N TYR A 47 -5.45 -16.81 -5.99
CA TYR A 47 -6.19 -15.72 -6.60
C TYR A 47 -7.47 -15.38 -5.81
N VAL A 48 -8.31 -16.39 -5.59
CA VAL A 48 -9.58 -16.26 -4.86
C VAL A 48 -9.32 -15.81 -3.42
N GLY A 49 -8.29 -16.38 -2.78
CA GLY A 49 -7.83 -16.01 -1.45
C GLY A 49 -7.39 -14.55 -1.39
N GLY A 50 -6.57 -14.09 -2.33
CA GLY A 50 -6.12 -12.69 -2.39
C GLY A 50 -7.25 -11.70 -2.60
N ALA A 51 -8.13 -11.98 -3.57
CA ALA A 51 -9.33 -11.18 -3.80
C ALA A 51 -10.19 -11.10 -2.53
N TRP A 52 -10.39 -12.24 -1.86
CA TRP A 52 -11.18 -12.31 -0.63
C TRP A 52 -10.53 -11.57 0.53
N VAL A 53 -9.21 -11.61 0.69
CA VAL A 53 -8.49 -10.83 1.70
C VAL A 53 -8.72 -9.33 1.50
N LEU A 54 -8.63 -8.84 0.26
CA LEU A 54 -8.89 -7.43 -0.05
C LEU A 54 -10.33 -7.04 0.27
N VAL A 55 -11.30 -7.87 -0.11
CA VAL A 55 -12.72 -7.67 0.22
C VAL A 55 -12.93 -7.71 1.73
N GLY A 56 -12.31 -8.66 2.44
CA GLY A 56 -12.36 -8.78 3.89
C GLY A 56 -11.83 -7.54 4.59
N CYS A 57 -10.70 -6.99 4.14
CA CYS A 57 -10.17 -5.71 4.62
C CYS A 57 -11.18 -4.58 4.40
N TYR A 58 -11.77 -4.46 3.20
CA TYR A 58 -12.81 -3.48 2.93
C TYR A 58 -14.01 -3.63 3.87
N LEU A 59 -14.48 -4.86 4.11
CA LEU A 59 -15.62 -5.15 4.98
C LEU A 59 -15.34 -4.80 6.46
N LEU A 60 -14.13 -5.05 6.94
CA LEU A 60 -13.74 -4.79 8.34
C LEU A 60 -13.48 -3.31 8.61
N LEU A 61 -12.96 -2.58 7.62
CA LEU A 61 -12.32 -1.29 7.83
C LEU A 61 -13.01 -0.15 7.08
N GLY A 62 -13.79 -0.50 6.06
CA GLY A 62 -14.63 0.40 5.29
C GLY A 62 -15.76 1.01 6.11
N GLN A 63 -16.52 1.89 5.47
CA GLN A 63 -17.70 2.50 6.08
C GLN A 63 -18.91 1.55 6.09
N VAL A 64 -18.72 0.26 5.78
CA VAL A 64 -19.74 -0.80 5.86
C VAL A 64 -20.33 -0.90 7.28
N ARG A 65 -19.56 -0.50 8.30
CA ARG A 65 -20.00 -0.48 9.70
C ARG A 65 -20.98 0.66 10.07
N LEU A 66 -21.08 1.71 9.25
CA LEU A 66 -22.00 2.82 9.48
C LEU A 66 -23.35 2.46 8.84
N ARG A 67 -24.36 2.17 9.66
CA ARG A 67 -25.69 1.79 9.15
C ARG A 67 -26.55 3.00 8.83
N CYS A 68 -26.57 3.95 9.76
CA CYS A 68 -27.39 5.15 9.68
C CYS A 68 -26.56 6.39 9.99
N THR A 69 -26.84 7.49 9.30
CA THR A 69 -26.37 8.81 9.73
C THR A 69 -27.31 9.40 10.78
N ARG A 70 -26.86 10.44 11.50
CA ARG A 70 -27.72 11.16 12.46
C ARG A 70 -29.01 11.69 11.82
N PHE A 71 -28.94 12.07 10.54
CA PHE A 71 -30.11 12.52 9.79
C PHE A 71 -31.09 11.37 9.53
N ASP A 72 -30.60 10.18 9.18
CA ASP A 72 -31.47 9.03 8.90
C ASP A 72 -32.24 8.58 10.14
N LEU A 73 -31.63 8.74 11.32
CA LEU A 73 -32.27 8.46 12.61
C LEU A 73 -33.38 9.46 12.99
N SER A 74 -33.39 10.65 12.37
CA SER A 74 -34.45 11.65 12.57
C SER A 74 -35.67 11.43 11.67
N LEU A 75 -35.56 10.53 10.69
CA LEU A 75 -36.66 10.21 9.80
C LEU A 75 -37.65 9.26 10.49
N PRO A 76 -38.96 9.37 10.23
CA PRO A 76 -39.96 8.46 10.77
C PRO A 76 -39.96 7.12 10.02
N VAL A 77 -38.81 6.47 9.93
CA VAL A 77 -38.60 5.20 9.21
C VAL A 77 -38.30 4.11 10.23
N PRO A 78 -38.98 2.95 10.17
CA PRO A 78 -38.71 1.82 11.07
C PRO A 78 -37.26 1.35 10.99
N ALA A 79 -36.66 0.99 12.14
CA ALA A 79 -35.26 0.54 12.18
C ALA A 79 -35.00 -0.70 11.32
N ARG A 80 -36.00 -1.56 11.11
CA ARG A 80 -35.92 -2.71 10.20
C ARG A 80 -35.68 -2.31 8.74
N GLU A 81 -36.34 -1.26 8.28
CA GLU A 81 -36.20 -0.77 6.89
C GLU A 81 -34.86 -0.04 6.70
N LEU A 82 -34.42 0.71 7.71
CA LEU A 82 -33.08 1.28 7.73
C LEU A 82 -31.99 0.19 7.78
N TRP A 83 -32.20 -0.89 8.55
CA TRP A 83 -31.27 -2.03 8.63
C TRP A 83 -31.14 -2.75 7.30
N SER A 84 -32.26 -3.09 6.66
CA SER A 84 -32.27 -3.80 5.37
C SER A 84 -31.66 -2.93 4.27
N THR A 85 -31.93 -1.63 4.27
CA THR A 85 -31.32 -0.68 3.32
C THR A 85 -29.82 -0.53 3.55
N SER A 86 -29.38 -0.53 4.81
CA SER A 86 -27.95 -0.54 5.16
C SER A 86 -27.26 -1.82 4.71
N LEU A 87 -27.89 -2.98 4.95
CA LEU A 87 -27.41 -4.29 4.53
C LEU A 87 -27.25 -4.33 3.00
N LEU A 88 -28.29 -3.94 2.26
CA LEU A 88 -28.28 -3.89 0.80
C LEU A 88 -27.20 -2.95 0.28
N GLY A 89 -27.11 -1.73 0.82
CA GLY A 89 -26.09 -0.77 0.42
C GLY A 89 -24.66 -1.24 0.72
N SER A 90 -24.48 -1.99 1.81
CA SER A 90 -23.19 -2.62 2.16
C SER A 90 -22.81 -3.73 1.17
N VAL A 91 -23.77 -4.59 0.79
CA VAL A 91 -23.57 -5.64 -0.22
C VAL A 91 -23.23 -5.01 -1.57
N LEU A 92 -24.00 -4.01 -2.02
CA LEU A 92 -23.73 -3.31 -3.28
C LEU A 92 -22.36 -2.62 -3.28
N ALA A 93 -21.96 -2.02 -2.15
CA ALA A 93 -20.65 -1.40 -2.03
C ALA A 93 -19.54 -2.46 -2.07
N ALA A 94 -19.71 -3.59 -1.38
CA ALA A 94 -18.74 -4.68 -1.41
C ALA A 94 -18.64 -5.34 -2.79
N TRP A 95 -19.75 -5.53 -3.51
CA TRP A 95 -19.74 -5.97 -4.91
C TRP A 95 -19.09 -4.95 -5.84
N SER A 96 -19.34 -3.65 -5.63
CA SER A 96 -18.67 -2.61 -6.42
C SER A 96 -17.15 -2.64 -6.19
N PHE A 97 -16.73 -2.82 -4.93
CA PHE A 97 -15.32 -2.96 -4.59
C PHE A 97 -14.71 -4.24 -5.18
N LEU A 98 -15.41 -5.37 -5.07
CA LEU A 98 -14.99 -6.63 -5.70
C LEU A 98 -14.87 -6.46 -7.22
N ALA A 99 -15.83 -5.82 -7.88
CA ALA A 99 -15.75 -5.55 -9.33
C ALA A 99 -14.52 -4.72 -9.70
N MET A 100 -14.13 -3.74 -8.87
CA MET A 100 -12.87 -2.98 -9.08
C MET A 100 -11.64 -3.88 -8.92
N VAL A 101 -11.61 -4.75 -7.91
CA VAL A 101 -10.53 -5.73 -7.70
C VAL A 101 -10.43 -6.68 -8.89
N LEU A 102 -11.56 -7.24 -9.33
CA LEU A 102 -11.65 -8.14 -10.49
C LEU A 102 -11.21 -7.43 -11.78
N ALA A 103 -11.66 -6.20 -12.02
CA ALA A 103 -11.26 -5.43 -13.20
C ALA A 103 -9.75 -5.17 -13.22
N ALA A 104 -9.18 -4.80 -12.06
CA ALA A 104 -7.74 -4.64 -11.95
C ALA A 104 -7.02 -5.97 -12.22
N TYR A 105 -7.50 -7.09 -11.68
CA TYR A 105 -6.93 -8.41 -11.99
C TYR A 105 -7.04 -8.79 -13.47
N SER A 106 -8.17 -8.51 -14.12
CA SER A 106 -8.32 -8.75 -15.56
C SER A 106 -7.28 -7.98 -16.37
N VAL A 107 -6.95 -6.74 -16.00
CA VAL A 107 -5.87 -5.98 -16.67
C VAL A 107 -4.52 -6.66 -16.47
N HIS A 108 -4.21 -7.13 -15.26
CA HIS A 108 -2.95 -7.84 -14.98
C HIS A 108 -2.87 -9.17 -15.72
N PHE A 109 -3.95 -9.95 -15.79
CA PHE A 109 -3.98 -11.22 -16.50
C PHE A 109 -3.94 -11.03 -18.02
N ALA A 110 -4.63 -10.02 -18.56
CA ALA A 110 -4.50 -9.67 -19.98
C ALA A 110 -3.08 -9.22 -20.33
N LEU A 111 -2.41 -8.48 -19.43
CA LEU A 111 -1.00 -8.13 -19.60
C LEU A 111 -0.11 -9.38 -19.61
N PHE A 112 -0.40 -10.32 -18.70
CA PHE A 112 0.35 -11.56 -18.59
C PHE A 112 0.17 -12.46 -19.83
N ASP A 113 -1.06 -12.64 -20.30
CA ASP A 113 -1.37 -13.36 -21.54
C ASP A 113 -0.62 -12.76 -22.74
N TYR A 114 -0.48 -11.43 -22.77
CA TYR A 114 0.26 -10.72 -23.82
C TYR A 114 1.77 -10.95 -23.73
N VAL A 115 2.35 -10.91 -22.53
CA VAL A 115 3.81 -11.03 -22.31
C VAL A 115 4.29 -12.49 -22.36
N SER A 116 3.46 -13.44 -21.94
CA SER A 116 3.80 -14.87 -21.84
C SER A 116 2.80 -15.74 -22.63
N PRO A 117 2.96 -15.87 -23.97
CA PRO A 117 2.02 -16.62 -24.80
C PRO A 117 1.88 -18.11 -24.44
N ARG A 118 2.85 -18.65 -23.68
CA ARG A 118 2.87 -20.05 -23.22
C ARG A 118 1.85 -20.34 -22.13
N HIS A 119 1.38 -19.32 -21.42
CA HIS A 119 0.43 -19.47 -20.31
C HIS A 119 -0.78 -18.60 -20.57
N ARG A 120 -1.79 -19.17 -21.25
CA ARG A 120 -3.07 -18.50 -21.45
C ARG A 120 -3.93 -18.63 -20.20
N PHE A 121 -4.42 -17.52 -19.71
CA PHE A 121 -5.30 -17.44 -18.57
C PHE A 121 -6.70 -17.99 -18.89
N ASP A 122 -7.24 -18.84 -18.01
CA ASP A 122 -8.59 -19.37 -18.16
C ASP A 122 -9.65 -18.36 -17.69
N TRP A 123 -10.10 -17.54 -18.64
CA TRP A 123 -11.14 -16.54 -18.44
C TRP A 123 -12.49 -17.12 -17.98
N THR A 124 -12.81 -18.37 -18.36
CA THR A 124 -14.07 -19.00 -17.96
C THR A 124 -14.04 -19.39 -16.49
N HIS A 125 -12.93 -19.96 -16.05
CA HIS A 125 -12.71 -20.31 -14.65
C HIS A 125 -12.62 -19.06 -13.77
N PHE A 126 -11.98 -18.00 -14.26
CA PHE A 126 -11.97 -16.69 -13.60
C PHE A 126 -13.37 -16.12 -13.41
N ALA A 127 -14.21 -16.13 -14.46
CA ALA A 127 -15.59 -15.64 -14.39
C ALA A 127 -16.43 -16.46 -13.39
N ALA A 128 -16.28 -17.78 -13.37
CA ALA A 128 -16.94 -18.63 -12.38
C ALA A 128 -16.53 -18.24 -10.95
N ASN A 129 -15.23 -18.10 -10.67
CA ASN A 129 -14.74 -17.71 -9.35
C ASN A 129 -15.16 -16.30 -8.93
N ALA A 130 -15.24 -15.36 -9.88
CA ALA A 130 -15.76 -14.02 -9.64
C ALA A 130 -17.21 -14.05 -9.14
N LEU A 131 -18.06 -14.90 -9.73
CA LEU A 131 -19.45 -15.08 -9.29
C LEU A 131 -19.52 -15.71 -7.89
N VAL A 132 -18.65 -16.67 -7.58
CA VAL A 132 -18.59 -17.25 -6.24
C VAL A 132 -18.14 -16.22 -5.20
N LEU A 133 -17.14 -15.41 -5.50
CA LEU A 133 -16.72 -14.30 -4.63
C LEU A 133 -17.85 -13.29 -4.42
N ALA A 134 -18.63 -13.00 -5.47
CA ALA A 134 -19.82 -12.16 -5.33
C ALA A 134 -20.87 -12.80 -4.41
N ALA A 135 -21.13 -14.12 -4.55
CA ALA A 135 -21.99 -14.85 -3.64
C ALA A 135 -21.49 -14.83 -2.19
N ALA A 136 -20.17 -14.97 -1.98
CA ALA A 136 -19.49 -14.97 -0.68
C ALA A 136 -19.63 -13.66 0.10
N VAL A 137 -19.72 -12.53 -0.61
CA VAL A 137 -19.92 -11.20 0.00
C VAL A 137 -21.22 -11.14 0.80
N VAL A 138 -22.29 -11.80 0.34
CA VAL A 138 -23.62 -11.71 0.95
C VAL A 138 -23.64 -12.27 2.38
N PRO A 139 -23.28 -13.55 2.66
CA PRO A 139 -23.25 -14.07 4.02
C PRO A 139 -22.20 -13.37 4.90
N ALA A 140 -21.07 -12.91 4.34
CA ALA A 140 -20.08 -12.17 5.11
C ALA A 140 -20.64 -10.83 5.62
N VAL A 141 -21.21 -10.02 4.72
CA VAL A 141 -21.85 -8.74 5.09
C VAL A 141 -23.02 -8.99 6.03
N ALA A 142 -23.86 -10.00 5.77
CA ALA A 142 -24.97 -10.36 6.65
C ALA A 142 -24.48 -10.76 8.05
N ALA A 143 -23.43 -11.56 8.17
CA ALA A 143 -22.87 -11.97 9.45
C ALA A 143 -22.26 -10.79 10.23
N LEU A 144 -21.63 -9.85 9.53
CA LEU A 144 -21.09 -8.62 10.13
C LEU A 144 -22.22 -7.70 10.60
N GLN A 145 -23.27 -7.52 9.80
CA GLN A 145 -24.40 -6.64 10.11
C GLN A 145 -25.40 -7.26 11.11
N ALA A 146 -25.46 -8.59 11.21
CA ALA A 146 -26.26 -9.29 12.21
C ALA A 146 -25.62 -9.26 13.62
N ARG A 147 -24.38 -8.78 13.73
CA ARG A 147 -23.74 -8.53 15.03
C ARG A 147 -24.18 -7.17 15.53
N ARG A 148 -24.91 -7.18 16.65
CA ARG A 148 -25.51 -5.98 17.27
C ARG A 148 -26.47 -5.22 16.35
N PRO A 149 -27.53 -5.85 15.82
CA PRO A 149 -28.49 -5.24 14.91
C PRO A 149 -29.23 -4.03 15.51
N GLU A 150 -29.16 -3.84 16.82
CA GLU A 150 -29.77 -2.74 17.58
C GLU A 150 -29.04 -1.39 17.47
N LEU A 151 -27.82 -1.36 16.93
CA LEU A 151 -26.98 -0.15 16.87
C LEU A 151 -27.04 0.57 15.52
N ALA A 152 -27.01 1.91 15.53
CA ALA A 152 -26.86 2.73 14.33
C ALA A 152 -25.44 2.68 13.70
N GLU A 153 -24.41 2.41 14.51
CA GLU A 153 -23.02 2.22 14.09
C GLU A 153 -22.39 1.04 14.84
N ILE A 154 -21.71 0.15 14.11
CA ILE A 154 -20.97 -0.96 14.73
C ILE A 154 -19.60 -0.43 15.20
N PRO A 155 -19.24 -0.54 16.48
CA PRO A 155 -17.99 0.01 17.00
C PRO A 155 -16.76 -0.66 16.37
N GLY A 156 -15.91 0.12 15.70
CA GLY A 156 -14.71 -0.36 15.00
C GLY A 156 -13.50 -0.71 15.89
N GLY A 157 -13.73 -1.29 17.07
CA GLY A 157 -12.66 -1.64 18.02
C GLY A 157 -12.02 -3.01 17.75
N ARG A 158 -10.91 -3.31 18.46
CA ARG A 158 -10.20 -4.62 18.39
C ARG A 158 -11.15 -5.81 18.58
N ARG A 159 -12.11 -5.71 19.51
CA ARG A 159 -13.11 -6.76 19.74
C ARG A 159 -13.98 -7.03 18.51
N HIS A 160 -14.36 -5.99 17.76
CA HIS A 160 -15.14 -6.17 16.54
C HIS A 160 -14.31 -6.87 15.47
N VAL A 161 -13.08 -6.40 15.22
CA VAL A 161 -12.18 -7.04 14.24
C VAL A 161 -11.96 -8.51 14.58
N LEU A 162 -11.55 -8.83 15.81
CA LEU A 162 -11.32 -10.20 16.26
C LEU A 162 -12.57 -11.07 16.13
N ALA A 163 -13.74 -10.52 16.48
CA ALA A 163 -14.97 -11.28 16.38
C ALA A 163 -15.36 -11.51 14.91
N SER A 164 -15.06 -10.59 14.01
CA SER A 164 -15.39 -10.66 12.58
C SER A 164 -14.47 -11.59 11.77
N LEU A 165 -13.25 -11.85 12.25
CA LEU A 165 -12.29 -12.76 11.60
C LEU A 165 -12.85 -14.18 11.38
N PRO A 166 -13.50 -14.86 12.36
CA PRO A 166 -14.14 -16.15 12.14
C PRO A 166 -15.15 -16.18 10.99
N ALA A 167 -15.92 -15.10 10.77
CA ALA A 167 -16.89 -15.06 9.68
C ALA A 167 -16.19 -14.99 8.32
N LEU A 168 -15.15 -14.16 8.20
CA LEU A 168 -14.35 -14.05 6.98
C LEU A 168 -13.53 -15.31 6.70
N ALA A 169 -12.95 -15.91 7.75
CA ALA A 169 -12.20 -17.15 7.66
C ALA A 169 -13.10 -18.35 7.33
N GLY A 170 -14.31 -18.41 7.90
CA GLY A 170 -15.29 -19.45 7.56
C GLY A 170 -15.73 -19.38 6.11
N VAL A 171 -15.98 -18.18 5.57
CA VAL A 171 -16.28 -18.00 4.15
C VAL A 171 -15.07 -18.41 3.29
N LEU A 172 -13.86 -17.98 3.65
CA LEU A 172 -12.64 -18.39 2.94
C LEU A 172 -12.47 -19.92 2.94
N LEU A 173 -12.71 -20.57 4.08
CA LEU A 173 -12.62 -22.03 4.19
C LEU A 173 -13.59 -22.72 3.23
N VAL A 174 -14.84 -22.25 3.13
CA VAL A 174 -15.81 -22.78 2.16
C VAL A 174 -15.34 -22.56 0.72
N LEU A 175 -14.77 -21.39 0.40
CA LEU A 175 -14.22 -21.10 -0.93
C LEU A 175 -13.06 -22.06 -1.27
N VAL A 176 -12.17 -22.34 -0.31
CA VAL A 176 -11.02 -23.22 -0.51
C VAL A 176 -11.45 -24.68 -0.63
N LEU A 177 -12.31 -25.17 0.27
CA LEU A 177 -12.79 -26.56 0.28
C LEU A 177 -13.58 -26.93 -0.98
N LEU A 178 -14.21 -25.95 -1.62
CA LEU A 178 -15.05 -26.14 -2.79
C LEU A 178 -14.47 -25.45 -4.04
N ALA A 179 -13.16 -25.20 -4.07
CA ALA A 179 -12.49 -24.55 -5.20
C ALA A 179 -12.72 -25.30 -6.53
N GLU A 180 -12.77 -26.65 -6.49
CA GLU A 180 -13.06 -27.49 -7.67
C GLU A 180 -14.54 -27.49 -8.07
N ARG A 181 -15.44 -27.00 -7.21
CA ARG A 181 -16.90 -26.97 -7.43
C ARG A 181 -17.45 -25.58 -7.11
N PRO A 182 -17.07 -24.54 -7.89
CA PRO A 182 -17.39 -23.15 -7.58
C PRO A 182 -18.91 -22.89 -7.48
N TRP A 183 -19.71 -23.51 -8.36
CA TRP A 183 -21.18 -23.38 -8.31
C TRP A 183 -21.77 -23.85 -6.98
N LEU A 184 -21.25 -24.95 -6.42
CA LEU A 184 -21.71 -25.51 -5.15
C LEU A 184 -21.34 -24.59 -3.99
N ALA A 185 -20.13 -24.01 -4.02
CA ALA A 185 -19.71 -23.00 -3.06
C ALA A 185 -20.66 -21.79 -3.07
N GLY A 186 -20.98 -21.28 -4.27
CA GLY A 186 -21.91 -20.17 -4.44
C GLY A 186 -23.30 -20.45 -3.85
N VAL A 187 -23.87 -21.63 -4.16
CA VAL A 187 -25.19 -22.04 -3.63
C VAL A 187 -25.16 -22.17 -2.11
N ILE A 188 -24.14 -22.82 -1.54
CA ILE A 188 -24.00 -22.97 -0.08
C ILE A 188 -23.87 -21.62 0.62
N LEU A 189 -23.09 -20.69 0.06
CA LEU A 189 -22.89 -19.35 0.63
C LEU A 189 -24.17 -18.52 0.58
N LEU A 190 -24.94 -18.58 -0.52
CA LEU A 190 -26.23 -17.90 -0.62
C LEU A 190 -27.29 -18.52 0.30
N ALA A 191 -27.35 -19.85 0.37
CA ALA A 191 -28.24 -20.56 1.28
C ALA A 191 -27.91 -20.22 2.75
N ALA A 192 -26.63 -20.11 3.11
CA ALA A 192 -26.20 -19.70 4.44
C ALA A 192 -26.55 -18.24 4.77
N ALA A 193 -26.66 -17.35 3.77
CA ALA A 193 -27.02 -15.95 4.00
C ALA A 193 -28.47 -15.80 4.50
N VAL A 194 -29.40 -16.62 4.01
CA VAL A 194 -30.84 -16.56 4.37
C VAL A 194 -31.08 -16.66 5.89
N PRO A 195 -30.62 -17.72 6.60
CA PRO A 195 -30.83 -17.82 8.04
C PRO A 195 -30.09 -16.73 8.83
N ILE A 196 -28.93 -16.26 8.35
CA ILE A 196 -28.18 -15.17 8.99
C ILE A 196 -28.97 -13.85 8.92
N VAL A 197 -29.50 -13.52 7.74
CA VAL A 197 -30.32 -12.32 7.53
C VAL A 197 -31.61 -12.40 8.32
N ALA A 198 -32.29 -13.56 8.30
CA ALA A 198 -33.51 -13.78 9.07
C ALA A 198 -33.27 -13.63 10.58
N ALA A 199 -32.19 -14.21 11.11
CA ALA A 199 -31.81 -14.08 12.51
C ALA A 199 -31.45 -12.63 12.88
N GLY A 200 -30.73 -11.93 12.00
CA GLY A 200 -30.41 -10.50 12.15
C GLY A 200 -31.67 -9.64 12.22
N ALA A 201 -32.59 -9.80 11.26
CA ALA A 201 -33.83 -9.04 11.17
C ALA A 201 -34.74 -9.22 12.39
N ARG A 202 -34.84 -10.44 12.93
CA ARG A 202 -35.62 -10.74 14.15
C ARG A 202 -35.10 -10.01 15.39
N ARG A 203 -33.80 -9.72 15.44
CA ARG A 203 -33.12 -9.03 16.54
C ARG A 203 -33.12 -7.51 16.39
N VAL A 204 -33.56 -6.96 15.25
CA VAL A 204 -33.64 -5.51 15.05
C VAL A 204 -34.79 -4.94 15.91
N PRO A 205 -34.51 -4.01 16.83
CA PRO A 205 -35.54 -3.33 17.62
C PRO A 205 -36.45 -2.45 16.75
N PRO A 206 -37.60 -1.97 17.26
CA PRO A 206 -38.46 -1.05 16.51
C PRO A 206 -37.75 0.28 16.17
N ALA A 207 -36.85 0.76 17.04
CA ALA A 207 -36.04 1.96 16.85
C ALA A 207 -34.58 1.67 17.17
N TYR A 208 -33.66 2.34 16.48
CA TYR A 208 -32.22 2.18 16.74
C TYR A 208 -31.78 2.87 18.01
N GLY A 209 -30.90 2.20 18.75
CA GLY A 209 -30.06 2.86 19.74
C GLY A 209 -28.89 3.56 19.04
N LEU A 210 -28.66 4.84 19.36
CA LEU A 210 -27.34 5.42 19.17
C LEU A 210 -26.39 4.65 20.09
N ALA A 211 -25.42 3.94 19.51
CA ALA A 211 -24.32 3.44 20.31
C ALA A 211 -23.70 4.65 21.01
N PRO A 212 -23.56 4.68 22.36
CA PRO A 212 -22.76 5.71 23.00
C PRO A 212 -21.41 5.64 22.29
N LEU A 213 -20.95 6.78 21.79
CA LEU A 213 -19.92 6.89 20.77
C LEU A 213 -18.54 6.65 21.40
N ALA A 214 -18.39 5.60 22.22
CA ALA A 214 -17.43 5.57 23.32
C ALA A 214 -17.29 6.99 23.89
N ASP A 215 -18.39 7.57 24.39
CA ASP A 215 -18.54 8.96 24.87
C ASP A 215 -17.65 9.31 26.07
N GLY A 216 -16.55 8.59 26.29
CA GLY A 216 -15.58 8.83 27.34
C GLY A 216 -14.12 8.81 26.90
N ALA A 217 -13.77 8.66 25.61
CA ALA A 217 -12.37 8.62 25.20
C ALA A 217 -11.89 9.94 24.56
N ALA A 218 -12.63 10.50 23.60
CA ALA A 218 -12.16 11.69 22.89
C ALA A 218 -12.30 12.99 23.70
N PRO A 219 -13.42 13.27 24.42
CA PRO A 219 -13.52 14.49 25.22
C PRO A 219 -12.84 14.37 26.58
N ARG A 220 -12.81 13.19 27.20
CA ARG A 220 -12.16 12.99 28.51
C ARG A 220 -10.65 12.85 28.41
N ALA A 221 -10.07 12.34 27.32
CA ALA A 221 -8.60 12.37 27.19
C ALA A 221 -8.11 13.81 26.95
N VAL A 222 -8.88 14.63 26.24
CA VAL A 222 -8.57 16.06 26.05
C VAL A 222 -8.88 16.87 27.32
N ARG A 223 -9.98 16.60 28.03
CA ARG A 223 -10.25 17.19 29.35
C ARG A 223 -9.25 16.71 30.40
N ALA A 224 -8.92 15.43 30.50
CA ALA A 224 -7.94 14.93 31.45
C ALA A 224 -6.50 15.35 31.10
N ALA A 225 -6.15 15.52 29.82
CA ALA A 225 -4.88 16.15 29.46
C ALA A 225 -4.86 17.66 29.76
N GLY A 226 -6.01 18.34 29.65
CA GLY A 226 -6.20 19.75 29.99
C GLY A 226 -6.35 20.04 31.50
N THR A 227 -6.94 19.14 32.27
CA THR A 227 -7.14 19.28 33.73
C THR A 227 -6.02 18.63 34.53
N ALA A 228 -5.33 17.60 34.00
CA ALA A 228 -4.07 17.13 34.57
C ALA A 228 -2.87 18.01 34.18
N SER A 229 -3.02 19.07 33.36
CA SER A 229 -1.94 20.03 33.09
C SER A 229 -1.85 21.19 34.09
N GLY A 230 -2.59 21.11 35.19
CA GLY A 230 -2.12 21.67 36.47
C GLY A 230 -0.85 20.98 36.99
N VAL A 231 -0.46 19.83 36.40
CA VAL A 231 0.88 19.27 36.57
C VAL A 231 1.85 20.20 35.85
N ARG A 232 2.61 20.98 36.63
CA ARG A 232 3.94 21.45 36.22
C ARG A 232 4.66 20.21 35.72
N LEU A 233 4.69 20.02 34.40
CA LEU A 233 5.49 18.98 33.78
C LEU A 233 6.91 19.26 34.24
N ARG A 234 7.39 18.48 35.23
CA ARG A 234 8.82 18.39 35.51
C ARG A 234 9.49 18.27 34.15
N PRO A 235 10.57 19.04 33.88
CA PRO A 235 11.21 19.04 32.58
C PRO A 235 11.69 17.62 32.29
N LEU A 236 10.84 16.83 31.63
CA LEU A 236 11.21 15.57 31.05
C LEU A 236 12.24 15.95 29.99
N SER A 237 13.38 15.27 30.03
CA SER A 237 14.39 15.39 28.97
C SER A 237 13.71 15.29 27.61
N GLY A 238 14.20 16.07 26.63
CA GLY A 238 13.52 16.28 25.34
C GLY A 238 13.03 14.97 24.70
N LEU A 239 13.84 13.91 24.76
CA LEU A 239 13.54 12.58 24.24
C LEU A 239 12.30 11.91 24.87
N ARG A 240 12.09 12.02 26.18
CA ARG A 240 10.91 11.44 26.85
C ARG A 240 9.64 12.19 26.50
N ARG A 241 9.74 13.52 26.35
CA ARG A 241 8.63 14.36 25.88
C ARG A 241 8.26 14.03 24.43
N ASP A 242 9.26 13.82 23.58
CA ASP A 242 9.05 13.52 22.16
C ASP A 242 8.46 12.12 21.96
N ALA A 243 8.95 11.12 22.70
CA ALA A 243 8.37 9.77 22.71
C ALA A 243 6.93 9.78 23.23
N ALA A 244 6.63 10.57 24.26
CA ALA A 244 5.27 10.70 24.79
C ALA A 244 4.32 11.37 23.78
N VAL A 245 4.76 12.44 23.11
CA VAL A 245 3.96 13.10 22.06
C VAL A 245 3.70 12.16 20.89
N ALA A 246 4.74 11.47 20.39
CA ALA A 246 4.58 10.48 19.32
C ALA A 246 3.63 9.35 19.73
N TRP A 247 3.78 8.83 20.94
CA TRP A 247 2.91 7.80 21.49
C TRP A 247 1.46 8.27 21.64
N ILE A 248 1.25 9.51 22.09
CA ILE A 248 -0.08 10.11 22.20
C ILE A 248 -0.69 10.28 20.81
N VAL A 249 0.04 10.82 19.83
CA VAL A 249 -0.42 10.98 18.44
C VAL A 249 -0.85 9.65 17.83
N VAL A 250 -0.05 8.60 18.03
CA VAL A 250 -0.39 7.23 17.60
C VAL A 250 -1.63 6.75 18.35
N ARG A 251 -1.68 6.82 19.68
CA ARG A 251 -2.71 6.20 20.51
C ARG A 251 -4.08 6.91 20.46
N THR A 252 -4.12 8.23 20.35
CA THR A 252 -5.34 9.04 20.58
C THR A 252 -6.15 9.35 19.33
N ALA A 253 -5.65 9.05 18.14
CA ALA A 253 -6.45 9.15 16.93
C ALA A 253 -7.06 7.78 16.59
N PRO A 254 -8.28 7.42 17.07
CA PRO A 254 -8.88 6.09 16.83
C PRO A 254 -9.06 5.77 15.34
N LYS A 255 -9.21 6.78 14.49
CA LYS A 255 -9.23 6.63 13.02
C LYS A 255 -7.82 6.52 12.41
N ALA A 256 -6.81 7.16 13.00
CA ALA A 256 -5.43 7.04 12.56
C ALA A 256 -4.79 5.73 12.99
N ASN A 257 -5.16 5.19 14.17
CA ASN A 257 -4.73 3.88 14.65
C ASN A 257 -5.08 2.80 13.63
N GLY A 258 -6.34 2.72 13.18
CA GLY A 258 -6.73 1.74 12.16
C GLY A 258 -5.88 1.85 10.89
N ILE A 259 -5.66 3.07 10.40
CA ILE A 259 -4.84 3.32 9.20
C ILE A 259 -3.38 2.90 9.45
N LEU A 260 -2.77 3.32 10.56
CA LEU A 260 -1.37 3.01 10.93
C LEU A 260 -1.12 1.51 11.09
N TRP A 261 -2.01 0.81 11.80
CA TRP A 261 -1.91 -0.64 12.05
C TRP A 261 -1.99 -1.47 10.77
N LEU A 262 -2.67 -0.97 9.75
CA LEU A 262 -2.78 -1.63 8.45
C LEU A 262 -1.71 -1.19 7.47
N SER A 263 -1.35 0.09 7.50
CA SER A 263 -0.32 0.64 6.63
C SER A 263 1.05 0.09 6.99
N ALA A 264 1.31 -0.24 8.25
CA ALA A 264 2.62 -0.76 8.66
C ALA A 264 2.97 -2.12 8.04
N PRO A 265 2.16 -3.19 8.21
CA PRO A 265 2.42 -4.46 7.54
C PRO A 265 2.34 -4.29 6.01
N PHE A 266 1.44 -3.42 5.51
CA PHE A 266 1.35 -3.18 4.08
C PHE A 266 2.64 -2.56 3.50
N LEU A 267 3.15 -1.48 4.09
CA LEU A 267 4.37 -0.80 3.62
C LEU A 267 5.59 -1.72 3.72
N PHE A 268 5.68 -2.51 4.79
CA PHE A 268 6.72 -3.52 4.94
C PHE A 268 6.63 -4.60 3.85
N LEU A 269 5.45 -5.19 3.64
CA LEU A 269 5.22 -6.20 2.60
C LEU A 269 5.49 -5.63 1.21
N PHE A 270 5.09 -4.39 0.96
CA PHE A 270 5.29 -3.72 -0.31
C PHE A 270 6.79 -3.52 -0.60
N GLY A 271 7.57 -3.04 0.37
CA GLY A 271 9.02 -2.97 0.23
C GLY A 271 9.65 -4.34 0.00
N LEU A 272 9.19 -5.37 0.74
CA LEU A 272 9.66 -6.75 0.58
C LEU A 272 9.40 -7.30 -0.82
N VAL A 273 8.23 -7.02 -1.39
CA VAL A 273 7.90 -7.42 -2.76
C VAL A 273 8.72 -6.66 -3.79
N ASP A 274 8.87 -5.35 -3.62
CA ASP A 274 9.61 -4.48 -4.53
C ASP A 274 11.08 -4.90 -4.65
N ALA A 275 11.77 -5.09 -3.53
CA ALA A 275 13.17 -5.55 -3.55
C ALA A 275 13.31 -7.04 -3.81
N GLY A 276 12.37 -7.85 -3.32
CA GLY A 276 12.52 -9.29 -3.22
C GLY A 276 11.85 -10.03 -4.37
N VAL A 277 10.52 -9.97 -4.40
CA VAL A 277 9.73 -10.74 -5.36
C VAL A 277 10.00 -10.31 -6.80
N ILE A 278 10.11 -9.01 -7.06
CA ILE A 278 10.37 -8.49 -8.42
C ILE A 278 11.77 -8.83 -8.88
N ALA A 279 12.78 -8.65 -8.03
CA ALA A 279 14.15 -9.00 -8.37
C ALA A 279 14.32 -10.51 -8.63
N ALA A 280 13.60 -11.36 -7.88
CA ALA A 280 13.59 -12.80 -8.14
C ALA A 280 12.88 -13.19 -9.45
N LEU A 281 11.93 -12.36 -9.89
CA LEU A 281 11.07 -12.65 -11.03
C LEU A 281 11.64 -12.23 -12.37
N ALA A 282 12.33 -11.09 -12.38
CA ALA A 282 12.80 -10.46 -13.58
C ALA A 282 14.19 -9.87 -13.30
N PRO A 283 15.19 -10.74 -13.04
CA PRO A 283 16.52 -10.33 -12.58
C PRO A 283 17.23 -9.39 -13.57
N ASP A 284 16.92 -9.54 -14.87
CA ASP A 284 17.50 -8.75 -15.96
C ASP A 284 16.76 -7.42 -16.23
N SER A 285 15.61 -7.19 -15.59
CA SER A 285 14.78 -6.02 -15.83
C SER A 285 14.61 -5.17 -14.58
N ASP A 286 14.84 -3.88 -14.71
CA ASP A 286 14.76 -2.93 -13.60
C ASP A 286 13.30 -2.44 -13.39
N LEU A 287 12.35 -3.39 -13.39
CA LEU A 287 10.90 -3.15 -13.22
C LEU A 287 10.57 -2.37 -11.94
N ARG A 288 11.47 -2.35 -10.95
CA ARG A 288 11.38 -1.57 -9.71
C ARG A 288 11.20 -0.06 -9.97
N PHE A 289 11.76 0.48 -11.05
CA PHE A 289 11.55 1.89 -11.41
C PHE A 289 10.09 2.20 -11.80
N SER A 290 9.38 1.23 -12.38
CA SER A 290 7.94 1.36 -12.68
C SER A 290 7.09 1.43 -11.40
N LEU A 291 7.64 0.98 -10.26
CA LEU A 291 6.98 1.01 -8.97
C LEU A 291 7.22 2.30 -8.18
N ILE A 292 8.10 3.20 -8.63
CA ILE A 292 8.33 4.49 -7.96
C ILE A 292 7.02 5.28 -7.76
N PRO A 293 6.18 5.48 -8.80
CA PRO A 293 4.99 6.33 -8.64
C PRO A 293 3.95 5.68 -7.72
N ILE A 294 3.79 4.35 -7.77
CA ILE A 294 2.87 3.65 -6.86
C ILE A 294 3.41 3.64 -5.42
N THR A 295 4.72 3.50 -5.21
CA THR A 295 5.33 3.60 -3.87
C THR A 295 5.08 4.98 -3.26
N ALA A 296 5.38 6.02 -4.03
CA ALA A 296 5.16 7.40 -3.62
C ALA A 296 3.67 7.69 -3.39
N TYR A 297 2.80 7.16 -4.25
CA TYR A 297 1.35 7.20 -4.11
C TYR A 297 0.91 6.64 -2.75
N MET A 298 1.42 5.47 -2.39
CA MET A 298 1.06 4.78 -1.15
C MET A 298 1.52 5.58 0.07
N LEU A 299 2.80 5.97 0.09
CA LEU A 299 3.36 6.77 1.17
C LEU A 299 2.61 8.10 1.33
N LEU A 300 2.29 8.79 0.23
CA LEU A 300 1.50 10.02 0.22
C LEU A 300 0.08 9.78 0.75
N SER A 301 -0.58 8.69 0.32
CA SER A 301 -1.96 8.41 0.71
C SER A 301 -2.08 8.14 2.22
N ILE A 302 -1.13 7.40 2.78
CA ILE A 302 -1.08 7.07 4.20
C ILE A 302 -0.72 8.33 4.99
N THR A 303 0.41 8.97 4.69
CA THR A 303 0.89 10.11 5.47
C THR A 303 0.02 11.35 5.31
N GLY A 304 -0.45 11.65 4.11
CA GLY A 304 -1.36 12.76 3.84
C GLY A 304 -2.68 12.63 4.60
N GLN A 305 -3.26 11.42 4.66
CA GLN A 305 -4.48 11.18 5.44
C GLN A 305 -4.23 11.25 6.95
N LEU A 306 -3.09 10.72 7.44
CA LEU A 306 -2.70 10.82 8.85
C LEU A 306 -2.51 12.27 9.28
N LEU A 307 -1.73 13.05 8.53
CA LEU A 307 -1.50 14.48 8.81
C LEU A 307 -2.79 15.30 8.72
N ALA A 308 -3.66 15.02 7.74
CA ALA A 308 -4.96 15.69 7.64
C ALA A 308 -5.89 15.37 8.81
N ASN A 309 -5.77 14.17 9.39
CA ASN A 309 -6.54 13.74 10.56
C ASN A 309 -5.99 14.28 11.88
N LEU A 310 -4.78 14.87 11.91
CA LEU A 310 -4.14 15.38 13.13
C LEU A 310 -4.39 16.87 13.40
N ARG A 311 -5.30 17.50 12.65
CA ARG A 311 -5.68 18.91 12.87
C ARG A 311 -6.24 19.20 14.26
N TRP A 312 -6.80 18.20 14.93
CA TRP A 312 -7.30 18.40 16.30
C TRP A 312 -6.13 18.54 17.31
N VAL A 313 -4.91 18.17 16.91
CA VAL A 313 -3.66 18.41 17.66
C VAL A 313 -3.12 19.83 17.42
N ASP A 314 -3.71 20.60 16.49
CA ASP A 314 -3.29 21.97 16.18
C ASP A 314 -3.35 22.90 17.41
N ALA A 315 -4.22 22.58 18.38
CA ALA A 315 -4.34 23.33 19.62
C ALA A 315 -3.22 23.04 20.64
N TRP A 316 -2.31 22.09 20.37
CA TRP A 316 -1.28 21.69 21.34
C TRP A 316 0.00 22.50 21.14
N PRO A 317 0.68 22.89 22.24
CA PRO A 317 1.94 23.64 22.19
C PRO A 317 3.12 22.70 21.86
N VAL A 318 3.07 22.07 20.68
CA VAL A 318 4.04 21.09 20.20
C VAL A 318 4.52 21.53 18.81
N ASP A 319 5.84 21.62 18.62
CA ASP A 319 6.41 21.90 17.29
C ASP A 319 5.94 20.83 16.29
N ARG A 320 5.38 21.28 15.17
CA ARG A 320 4.93 20.45 14.05
C ARG A 320 5.96 19.47 13.56
N ARG A 321 7.26 19.81 13.65
CA ARG A 321 8.35 18.88 13.32
C ARG A 321 8.27 17.59 14.13
N ARG A 322 7.86 17.68 15.40
CA ARG A 322 7.73 16.54 16.32
C ARG A 322 6.49 15.69 16.04
N ILE A 323 5.56 16.18 15.21
CA ILE A 323 4.40 15.41 14.74
C ILE A 323 4.70 14.84 13.34
N PHE A 324 5.23 15.67 12.45
CA PHE A 324 5.49 15.32 11.06
C PHE A 324 6.58 14.26 10.92
N ALA A 325 7.70 14.43 11.64
CA ALA A 325 8.87 13.56 11.51
C ALA A 325 8.56 12.13 11.94
N PRO A 326 7.97 11.84 13.12
CA PRO A 326 7.67 10.46 13.50
C PRO A 326 6.74 9.77 12.50
N ILE A 327 5.72 10.45 11.98
CA ILE A 327 4.77 9.84 11.04
C ILE A 327 5.43 9.48 9.71
N THR A 328 6.12 10.44 9.11
CA THR A 328 6.73 10.26 7.79
C THR A 328 7.95 9.34 7.87
N LEU A 329 8.84 9.54 8.85
CA LEU A 329 10.03 8.70 9.02
C LEU A 329 9.65 7.26 9.41
N SER A 330 8.58 7.02 10.18
CA SER A 330 8.13 5.65 10.44
C SER A 330 7.61 4.96 9.17
N CYS A 331 6.86 5.65 8.31
CA CYS A 331 6.42 5.07 7.03
C CYS A 331 7.60 4.75 6.13
N LEU A 332 8.57 5.67 6.04
CA LEU A 332 9.81 5.46 5.29
C LEU A 332 10.60 4.27 5.86
N LEU A 333 10.82 4.23 7.18
CA LEU A 333 11.55 3.15 7.83
C LEU A 333 10.89 1.78 7.61
N LEU A 334 9.55 1.69 7.72
CA LEU A 334 8.83 0.44 7.48
C LEU A 334 8.97 -0.05 6.05
N PHE A 335 8.89 0.87 5.07
CA PHE A 335 9.16 0.53 3.67
C PHE A 335 10.62 0.07 3.47
N LEU A 336 11.59 0.80 4.03
CA LEU A 336 13.02 0.46 3.94
C LEU A 336 13.36 -0.88 4.60
N LEU A 337 12.76 -1.19 5.75
CA LEU A 337 12.91 -2.48 6.42
C LEU A 337 12.33 -3.62 5.57
N GLY A 338 11.17 -3.39 4.96
CA GLY A 338 10.59 -4.30 3.98
C GLY A 338 11.53 -4.53 2.80
N TYR A 339 12.01 -3.45 2.19
CA TYR A 339 12.93 -3.47 1.06
C TYR A 339 14.23 -4.22 1.39
N ALA A 340 14.85 -3.92 2.54
CA ALA A 340 16.04 -4.63 3.00
C ALA A 340 15.78 -6.12 3.23
N ALA A 341 14.64 -6.48 3.83
CA ALA A 341 14.26 -7.88 4.03
C ALA A 341 14.03 -8.62 2.71
N GLY A 342 13.39 -7.97 1.73
CA GLY A 342 13.19 -8.52 0.38
C GLY A 342 14.52 -8.74 -0.35
N GLY A 343 15.42 -7.75 -0.30
CA GLY A 343 16.75 -7.86 -0.89
C GLY A 343 17.60 -8.94 -0.22
N ALA A 344 17.59 -9.04 1.11
CA ALA A 344 18.26 -10.10 1.85
C ALA A 344 17.70 -11.49 1.51
N TRP A 345 16.39 -11.60 1.36
CA TRP A 345 15.73 -12.84 0.94
C TRP A 345 16.16 -13.27 -0.47
N VAL A 346 16.26 -12.35 -1.44
CA VAL A 346 16.79 -12.66 -2.78
C VAL A 346 18.25 -13.06 -2.73
N ALA A 347 19.07 -12.31 -2.00
CA ALA A 347 20.50 -12.60 -1.85
C ALA A 347 20.75 -13.97 -1.20
N SER A 348 19.82 -14.44 -0.36
CA SER A 348 19.92 -15.76 0.29
C SER A 348 19.55 -16.94 -0.63
N ARG A 349 19.00 -16.68 -1.82
CA ARG A 349 18.63 -17.74 -2.77
C ARG A 349 19.86 -18.21 -3.56
N PRO A 350 20.02 -19.52 -3.78
CA PRO A 350 20.98 -20.03 -4.77
C PRO A 350 20.60 -19.41 -6.12
N SER A 351 21.54 -18.76 -6.80
CA SER A 351 21.26 -18.15 -8.11
C SER A 351 20.85 -19.25 -9.10
N THR A 352 19.58 -19.30 -9.46
CA THR A 352 19.08 -20.18 -10.54
C THR A 352 19.37 -19.62 -11.92
N ALA A 353 19.80 -18.35 -12.01
CA ALA A 353 20.45 -17.85 -13.20
C ALA A 353 21.73 -18.68 -13.40
N LEU A 354 21.75 -19.52 -14.43
CA LEU A 354 22.99 -20.10 -14.96
C LEU A 354 23.96 -18.93 -15.09
N PRO A 355 25.02 -18.83 -14.27
CA PRO A 355 25.68 -17.56 -14.11
C PRO A 355 26.74 -17.42 -15.19
N GLY A 356 26.36 -17.58 -16.45
CA GLY A 356 27.24 -17.41 -17.60
C GLY A 356 27.59 -15.93 -17.75
N VAL A 357 28.87 -15.61 -17.77
CA VAL A 357 29.31 -14.28 -18.16
C VAL A 357 28.90 -14.04 -19.61
N VAL A 358 28.20 -12.94 -19.83
CA VAL A 358 27.85 -12.48 -21.16
C VAL A 358 29.07 -11.75 -21.73
N ALA A 359 29.74 -12.35 -22.71
CA ALA A 359 30.81 -11.71 -23.46
C ALA A 359 30.23 -11.15 -24.78
N PHE A 360 30.78 -10.04 -25.26
CA PHE A 360 30.50 -9.54 -26.60
C PHE A 360 31.70 -9.87 -27.46
N ASP A 361 31.49 -10.56 -28.57
CA ASP A 361 32.56 -10.82 -29.53
C ASP A 361 32.97 -9.49 -30.20
N GLY A 362 34.23 -9.11 -30.05
CA GLY A 362 34.77 -7.84 -30.55
C GLY A 362 34.77 -7.71 -32.07
N ALA A 363 34.63 -8.80 -32.82
CA ALA A 363 34.58 -8.78 -34.28
C ALA A 363 33.16 -8.70 -34.85
N SER A 364 32.19 -9.35 -34.20
CA SER A 364 30.80 -9.45 -34.68
C SER A 364 29.80 -8.58 -33.91
N GLY A 365 30.14 -8.13 -32.70
CA GLY A 365 29.23 -7.45 -31.78
C GLY A 365 28.13 -8.36 -31.22
N GLU A 366 28.18 -9.66 -31.49
CA GLU A 366 27.16 -10.62 -31.08
C GLU A 366 27.33 -10.99 -29.59
N ARG A 367 26.19 -11.15 -28.91
CA ARG A 367 26.13 -11.50 -27.49
C ARG A 367 26.38 -13.00 -27.33
N VAL A 368 27.48 -13.39 -26.69
CA VAL A 368 27.84 -14.78 -26.42
C VAL A 368 27.67 -15.07 -24.92
N GLU A 369 26.76 -15.98 -24.57
CA GLU A 369 26.60 -16.44 -23.19
C GLU A 369 27.57 -17.59 -22.90
N THR A 370 28.55 -17.36 -22.02
CA THR A 370 29.68 -18.31 -21.82
C THR A 370 29.34 -19.55 -21.00
N GLY A 371 28.18 -19.61 -20.33
CA GLY A 371 27.76 -20.76 -19.51
C GLY A 371 28.59 -21.03 -18.25
N ILE A 372 29.68 -20.30 -18.00
CA ILE A 372 30.60 -20.50 -16.86
C ILE A 372 30.10 -19.76 -15.61
N PRO A 373 29.89 -20.43 -14.46
CA PRO A 373 29.44 -19.79 -13.22
C PRO A 373 30.32 -18.62 -12.75
N ARG A 374 29.71 -17.47 -12.43
CA ARG A 374 30.35 -16.28 -11.84
C ARG A 374 31.26 -16.56 -10.65
N ASP A 375 30.90 -17.54 -9.83
CA ASP A 375 31.64 -17.89 -8.62
C ASP A 375 33.03 -18.51 -8.94
N HIS A 376 33.19 -18.97 -10.19
CA HIS A 376 34.43 -19.54 -10.73
C HIS A 376 35.21 -18.56 -11.61
N TRP A 377 34.70 -17.33 -11.80
CA TRP A 377 35.46 -16.25 -12.43
C TRP A 377 36.46 -15.65 -11.44
N ARG A 378 37.68 -16.20 -11.45
CA ARG A 378 38.89 -15.40 -11.19
C ARG A 378 39.40 -14.92 -12.54
N ILE A 379 39.26 -13.61 -12.80
CA ILE A 379 40.09 -12.98 -13.83
C ILE A 379 41.49 -12.92 -13.21
N ASP A 380 42.42 -13.73 -13.73
CA ASP A 380 43.84 -13.46 -13.50
C ASP A 380 44.14 -12.04 -14.01
N TRP A 381 45.10 -11.36 -13.40
CA TRP A 381 45.41 -9.94 -13.65
C TRP A 381 45.69 -9.57 -15.13
N ASP A 382 45.73 -10.56 -16.02
CA ASP A 382 45.92 -10.46 -17.46
C ASP A 382 44.62 -10.51 -18.30
N GLY A 383 43.44 -10.72 -17.70
CA GLY A 383 42.15 -10.52 -18.37
C GLY A 383 41.57 -11.71 -19.13
N ARG A 384 41.93 -12.97 -18.83
CA ARG A 384 41.38 -14.15 -19.54
C ARG A 384 40.40 -15.01 -18.71
N VAL A 385 39.48 -15.68 -19.42
CA VAL A 385 38.48 -16.62 -18.89
C VAL A 385 39.04 -18.05 -18.89
N PRO A 386 38.88 -18.86 -17.82
CA PRO A 386 39.32 -20.25 -17.82
C PRO A 386 38.40 -21.11 -18.70
N VAL A 387 39.00 -21.92 -19.58
CA VAL A 387 38.28 -23.01 -20.26
C VAL A 387 38.40 -24.27 -19.39
N GLU A 388 37.28 -24.97 -19.20
CA GLU A 388 37.24 -26.18 -18.38
C GLU A 388 38.17 -27.27 -18.92
N GLY A 389 38.97 -27.85 -18.02
CA GLY A 389 39.58 -29.15 -18.22
C GLY A 389 40.94 -29.18 -18.93
N GLY A 390 41.95 -28.48 -18.41
CA GLY A 390 43.33 -28.79 -18.75
C GLY A 390 44.34 -27.84 -18.13
N GLN A 391 45.25 -28.38 -17.32
CA GLN A 391 46.35 -27.68 -16.65
C GLN A 391 47.05 -26.61 -17.51
N ALA A 392 47.07 -25.37 -16.99
CA ALA A 392 48.10 -24.33 -17.14
C ALA A 392 48.43 -23.80 -18.56
N PRO A 393 48.97 -22.56 -18.65
CA PRO A 393 48.50 -21.58 -19.62
C PRO A 393 49.35 -21.55 -20.90
N HIS A 394 48.69 -21.47 -22.06
CA HIS A 394 49.29 -20.96 -23.29
C HIS A 394 48.71 -19.58 -23.65
N THR A 395 49.63 -18.62 -23.77
CA THR A 395 49.41 -17.20 -24.01
C THR A 395 49.26 -16.87 -25.50
N SER A 396 48.33 -15.97 -25.87
CA SER A 396 48.48 -15.02 -26.98
C SER A 396 47.50 -13.82 -26.90
N PRO A 397 47.87 -12.64 -27.42
CA PRO A 397 47.97 -11.42 -26.63
C PRO A 397 46.74 -10.51 -26.66
N VAL A 398 46.61 -9.74 -25.57
CA VAL A 398 45.73 -8.57 -25.45
C VAL A 398 46.18 -7.48 -26.42
N VAL A 399 45.26 -6.94 -27.21
CA VAL A 399 45.48 -5.73 -28.01
C VAL A 399 45.77 -4.57 -27.04
N ARG A 400 46.98 -3.99 -27.13
CA ARG A 400 47.39 -2.83 -26.31
C ARG A 400 46.41 -1.67 -26.49
N GLY A 401 45.83 -1.17 -25.39
CA GLY A 401 45.18 0.15 -25.37
C GLY A 401 44.00 0.35 -24.43
N LEU A 402 43.37 -0.71 -23.91
CA LEU A 402 42.23 -0.60 -22.99
C LEU A 402 42.57 -1.18 -21.61
N PRO A 403 42.33 -0.45 -20.51
CA PRO A 403 42.60 -0.96 -19.16
C PRO A 403 41.62 -2.11 -18.82
N PRO A 404 42.10 -3.17 -18.14
CA PRO A 404 41.24 -4.25 -17.68
C PRO A 404 40.29 -3.72 -16.59
N LEU A 405 38.99 -3.72 -16.87
CA LEU A 405 37.94 -3.49 -15.88
C LEU A 405 37.76 -4.78 -15.06
N ALA A 406 38.42 -4.84 -13.90
CA ALA A 406 38.26 -5.93 -12.95
C ALA A 406 36.85 -5.91 -12.33
N TYR A 407 35.99 -6.86 -12.69
CA TYR A 407 34.78 -7.19 -11.93
C TYR A 407 35.09 -8.37 -11.00
N GLY A 408 35.64 -8.06 -9.82
CA GLY A 408 35.79 -9.04 -8.75
C GLY A 408 34.46 -9.34 -8.07
N SER A 409 34.25 -10.61 -7.70
CA SER A 409 33.07 -11.13 -6.99
C SER A 409 32.84 -10.53 -5.59
N ALA A 410 33.80 -9.80 -5.02
CA ALA A 410 33.65 -9.06 -3.77
C ALA A 410 33.18 -7.60 -3.96
N THR A 411 33.17 -7.10 -5.20
CA THR A 411 32.84 -5.70 -5.53
C THR A 411 31.74 -5.55 -6.57
N ALA A 412 31.34 -6.63 -7.26
CA ALA A 412 30.10 -6.62 -8.01
C ALA A 412 28.96 -6.49 -6.98
N PRO A 413 28.24 -5.35 -6.91
CA PRO A 413 27.04 -5.31 -6.08
C PRO A 413 26.15 -6.47 -6.55
N ILE A 414 25.69 -7.28 -5.59
CA ILE A 414 24.71 -8.35 -5.78
C ILE A 414 23.71 -7.83 -6.82
N GLU A 415 23.51 -8.55 -7.93
CA GLU A 415 22.64 -8.08 -9.01
C GLU A 415 21.34 -7.52 -8.45
N GLY A 416 21.11 -6.22 -8.68
CA GLY A 416 20.00 -5.46 -8.13
C GLY A 416 20.26 -4.64 -6.85
N GLN A 417 21.47 -4.63 -6.29
CA GLN A 417 21.93 -3.70 -5.23
C GLN A 417 22.92 -2.66 -5.75
N GLY A 418 22.96 -2.47 -7.07
CA GLY A 418 23.64 -1.32 -7.64
C GLY A 418 23.00 0.01 -7.18
N PRO A 419 23.65 1.14 -7.47
CA PRO A 419 23.17 2.49 -7.13
C PRO A 419 21.80 2.91 -7.71
N HIS A 420 21.07 2.00 -8.32
CA HIS A 420 19.67 2.11 -8.68
C HIS A 420 18.79 2.39 -7.45
N PHE A 421 19.06 1.75 -6.30
CA PHE A 421 18.27 1.96 -5.09
C PHE A 421 18.30 3.40 -4.56
N PRO A 422 19.48 4.04 -4.33
CA PRO A 422 19.50 5.44 -3.91
C PRO A 422 18.83 6.37 -4.92
N LEU A 423 18.97 6.14 -6.23
CA LEU A 423 18.23 6.89 -7.24
C LEU A 423 16.71 6.72 -7.08
N MET A 424 16.24 5.48 -6.95
CA MET A 424 14.83 5.14 -6.73
C MET A 424 14.28 5.83 -5.48
N MET A 425 15.02 5.81 -4.38
CA MET A 425 14.67 6.49 -3.14
C MET A 425 14.56 8.01 -3.32
N ALA A 426 15.47 8.62 -4.08
CA ALA A 426 15.41 10.04 -4.40
C ALA A 426 14.14 10.37 -5.19
N LEU A 427 13.80 9.57 -6.20
CA LEU A 427 12.60 9.76 -7.02
C LEU A 427 11.31 9.52 -6.23
N ILE A 428 11.26 8.48 -5.37
CA ILE A 428 10.15 8.25 -4.44
C ILE A 428 9.98 9.47 -3.54
N ALA A 429 11.08 10.00 -2.98
CA ALA A 429 11.06 11.18 -2.14
C ALA A 429 10.53 12.42 -2.90
N VAL A 430 10.95 12.64 -4.15
CA VAL A 430 10.45 13.73 -5.02
C VAL A 430 8.94 13.64 -5.16
N CYS A 431 8.43 12.48 -5.56
CA CYS A 431 6.99 12.28 -5.77
C CYS A 431 6.19 12.38 -4.46
N TRP A 432 6.69 11.76 -3.39
CA TRP A 432 5.98 11.69 -2.11
C TRP A 432 6.04 13.02 -1.34
N PHE A 433 7.22 13.50 -1.00
CA PHE A 433 7.36 14.75 -0.23
C PHE A 433 7.01 15.98 -1.08
N GLY A 434 7.26 15.95 -2.39
CA GLY A 434 6.74 16.98 -3.31
C GLY A 434 5.21 17.01 -3.32
N GLY A 435 4.57 15.83 -3.42
CA GLY A 435 3.12 15.71 -3.30
C GLY A 435 2.59 16.23 -1.95
N LEU A 436 3.25 15.90 -0.83
CA LEU A 436 2.91 16.47 0.48
C LEU A 436 3.09 17.99 0.51
N ALA A 437 4.18 18.52 -0.03
CA ALA A 437 4.43 19.97 -0.06
C ALA A 437 3.35 20.73 -0.85
N LEU A 438 2.79 20.13 -1.89
CA LEU A 438 1.66 20.69 -2.65
C LEU A 438 0.32 20.53 -1.92
N TYR A 439 0.11 19.41 -1.24
CA TYR A 439 -1.14 19.09 -0.56
C TYR A 439 -1.32 19.84 0.77
N LEU A 440 -0.30 19.83 1.63
CA LEU A 440 -0.39 20.30 3.02
C LEU A 440 -0.81 21.78 3.15
N PRO A 441 -0.35 22.74 2.31
CA PRO A 441 -0.81 24.12 2.39
C PRO A 441 -2.32 24.28 2.18
N ARG A 442 -2.95 23.35 1.45
CA ARG A 442 -4.41 23.34 1.26
C ARG A 442 -5.15 22.92 2.52
N LEU A 443 -4.45 22.44 3.55
CA LEU A 443 -5.06 22.07 4.82
C LEU A 443 -5.46 23.27 5.69
N LYS A 444 -5.05 24.50 5.36
CA LYS A 444 -5.44 25.71 6.13
C LYS A 444 -6.93 25.80 6.45
N VAL A 445 -7.23 26.32 7.64
CA VAL A 445 -8.59 26.69 8.06
C VAL A 445 -9.10 27.80 7.12
N GLY A 446 -10.34 27.69 6.66
CA GLY A 446 -10.90 28.53 5.59
C GLY A 446 -10.85 27.91 4.18
N SER A 447 -9.97 26.92 3.93
CA SER A 447 -10.00 26.23 2.63
C SER A 447 -11.26 25.36 2.51
N ARG A 448 -12.06 25.60 1.47
CA ARG A 448 -13.28 24.84 1.16
C ARG A 448 -12.94 23.35 1.12
N LYS A 449 -13.68 22.54 1.89
CA LYS A 449 -13.51 21.07 1.95
C LYS A 449 -13.38 20.41 0.56
N ARG A 450 -14.16 20.89 -0.43
CA ARG A 450 -14.09 20.44 -1.83
C ARG A 450 -12.73 20.70 -2.47
N GLY A 451 -12.15 21.89 -2.31
CA GLY A 451 -10.85 22.24 -2.88
C GLY A 451 -9.70 21.42 -2.29
N ARG A 452 -9.79 21.08 -0.99
CA ARG A 452 -8.80 20.21 -0.32
C ARG A 452 -8.84 18.78 -0.86
N LEU A 453 -10.05 18.23 -0.98
CA LEU A 453 -10.24 16.91 -1.55
C LEU A 453 -9.79 16.90 -3.01
N ALA A 454 -10.18 17.89 -3.81
CA ALA A 454 -9.76 18.01 -5.20
C ALA A 454 -8.23 17.99 -5.32
N ALA A 455 -7.51 18.84 -4.57
CA ALA A 455 -6.05 18.86 -4.62
C ALA A 455 -5.41 17.51 -4.22
N TYR A 456 -5.91 16.89 -3.14
CA TYR A 456 -5.45 15.58 -2.71
C TYR A 456 -5.64 14.51 -3.79
N TRP A 457 -6.84 14.43 -4.35
CA TRP A 457 -7.18 13.46 -5.38
C TRP A 457 -6.50 13.75 -6.72
N SER A 458 -6.23 15.01 -7.05
CA SER A 458 -5.45 15.37 -8.23
C SER A 458 -4.00 14.91 -8.10
N ILE A 459 -3.35 15.12 -6.95
CA ILE A 459 -1.94 14.68 -6.75
C ILE A 459 -1.87 13.15 -6.80
N LEU A 460 -2.78 12.46 -6.11
CA LEU A 460 -2.89 11.01 -6.16
C LEU A 460 -3.19 10.52 -7.59
N GLY A 461 -4.12 11.18 -8.29
CA GLY A 461 -4.46 10.87 -9.68
C GLY A 461 -3.28 11.00 -10.62
N VAL A 462 -2.46 12.05 -10.49
CA VAL A 462 -1.22 12.23 -11.27
C VAL A 462 -0.24 11.10 -11.00
N LEU A 463 0.00 10.73 -9.74
CA LEU A 463 0.89 9.61 -9.41
C LEU A 463 0.38 8.27 -9.96
N MET A 464 -0.94 8.04 -9.93
CA MET A 464 -1.54 6.85 -10.52
C MET A 464 -1.43 6.87 -12.04
N LEU A 465 -1.66 8.01 -12.69
CA LEU A 465 -1.48 8.17 -14.14
C LEU A 465 -0.02 7.95 -14.53
N LEU A 466 0.95 8.45 -13.77
CA LEU A 466 2.37 8.19 -13.99
C LEU A 466 2.71 6.70 -13.89
N HIS A 467 2.08 5.97 -12.96
CA HIS A 467 2.22 4.52 -12.86
C HIS A 467 1.55 3.79 -14.04
N LEU A 468 0.34 4.20 -14.44
CA LEU A 468 -0.46 3.52 -15.47
C LEU A 468 -0.03 3.85 -16.90
N ALA A 469 0.52 5.05 -17.14
CA ALA A 469 0.89 5.52 -18.47
C ALA A 469 1.86 4.57 -19.20
N PRO A 470 2.90 4.01 -18.57
CA PRO A 470 3.75 3.02 -19.21
C PRO A 470 2.99 1.81 -19.77
N TYR A 471 2.06 1.28 -19.00
CA TYR A 471 1.24 0.13 -19.40
C TYR A 471 0.27 0.52 -20.52
N VAL A 472 -0.38 1.68 -20.43
CA VAL A 472 -1.30 2.18 -21.47
C VAL A 472 -0.57 2.38 -22.80
N LEU A 473 0.61 2.99 -22.78
CA LEU A 473 1.43 3.19 -23.98
C LEU A 473 1.88 1.86 -24.58
N MET A 474 2.22 0.89 -23.74
CA MET A 474 2.59 -0.46 -24.19
C MET A 474 1.41 -1.18 -24.83
N PHE A 475 0.22 -1.16 -24.21
CA PHE A 475 -1.00 -1.76 -24.76
C PHE A 475 -1.48 -1.09 -26.05
N ALA A 476 -1.27 0.21 -26.18
CA ALA A 476 -1.56 0.94 -27.42
C ALA A 476 -0.55 0.64 -28.54
N GLY A 477 0.48 -0.18 -28.28
CA GLY A 477 1.56 -0.44 -29.23
C GLY A 477 2.49 0.76 -29.47
N LEU A 478 2.36 1.81 -28.65
CA LEU A 478 3.12 3.07 -28.76
C LEU A 478 4.47 3.02 -28.04
N ALA A 479 4.65 2.09 -27.11
CA ALA A 479 5.91 1.85 -26.42
C ALA A 479 6.24 0.36 -26.43
N ARG A 480 7.50 0.02 -26.74
CA ARG A 480 8.00 -1.35 -26.58
C ARG A 480 8.60 -1.52 -25.18
N PRO A 481 8.57 -2.72 -24.58
CA PRO A 481 9.13 -2.96 -23.24
C PRO A 481 10.57 -2.43 -23.05
N TRP A 482 11.44 -2.66 -24.05
CA TRP A 482 12.84 -2.20 -24.02
C TRP A 482 13.01 -0.68 -23.94
N VAL A 483 12.00 0.11 -24.35
CA VAL A 483 12.05 1.57 -24.24
C VAL A 483 12.14 2.00 -22.78
N TRP A 484 11.53 1.23 -21.87
CA TRP A 484 11.58 1.48 -20.44
C TRP A 484 12.92 1.09 -19.82
N ASP A 485 13.50 -0.03 -20.27
CA ASP A 485 14.85 -0.42 -19.86
C ASP A 485 15.87 0.64 -20.28
N VAL A 486 15.75 1.18 -21.50
CA VAL A 486 16.60 2.29 -21.97
C VAL A 486 16.33 3.58 -21.18
N LEU A 487 15.06 3.97 -21.00
CA LEU A 487 14.74 5.22 -20.31
C LEU A 487 15.14 5.24 -18.84
N PHE A 488 15.00 4.12 -18.13
CA PHE A 488 15.27 4.06 -16.70
C PHE A 488 16.63 3.45 -16.37
N ALA A 489 16.95 2.28 -16.92
CA ALA A 489 18.21 1.61 -16.59
C ALA A 489 19.42 2.29 -17.26
N ASP A 490 19.33 2.67 -18.54
CA ASP A 490 20.44 3.35 -19.23
C ASP A 490 20.62 4.79 -18.71
N THR A 491 19.52 5.51 -18.44
CA THR A 491 19.62 6.84 -17.82
C THR A 491 20.19 6.76 -16.40
N ALA A 492 19.77 5.79 -15.59
CA ALA A 492 20.33 5.57 -14.26
C ALA A 492 21.83 5.27 -14.34
N ARG A 493 22.23 4.39 -15.27
CA ARG A 493 23.63 4.01 -15.52
C ARG A 493 24.47 5.21 -15.94
N ARG A 494 24.00 6.01 -16.90
CA ARG A 494 24.70 7.23 -17.34
C ARG A 494 24.82 8.28 -16.23
N LEU A 495 23.77 8.46 -15.44
CA LEU A 495 23.81 9.32 -14.24
C LEU A 495 24.87 8.84 -13.26
N LEU A 496 24.98 7.53 -13.11
CA LEU A 496 25.94 6.91 -12.23
C LEU A 496 27.39 7.05 -12.66
N GLU A 497 27.64 6.89 -13.95
CA GLU A 497 28.94 7.13 -14.58
C GLU A 497 29.32 8.61 -14.52
N ALA A 498 28.34 9.52 -14.56
CA ALA A 498 28.56 10.96 -14.49
C ALA A 498 28.78 11.51 -13.06
N VAL A 499 28.36 10.79 -12.01
CA VAL A 499 28.47 11.28 -10.63
C VAL A 499 29.86 10.96 -10.06
N PRO A 500 30.66 11.99 -9.69
CA PRO A 500 31.96 11.76 -9.07
C PRO A 500 31.79 11.00 -7.75
N GLY A 501 32.52 9.89 -7.60
CA GLY A 501 32.39 8.98 -6.46
C GLY A 501 31.38 7.84 -6.66
N GLY A 502 30.80 7.68 -7.86
CA GLY A 502 29.98 6.54 -8.25
C GLY A 502 28.82 6.27 -7.30
N ALA A 503 28.72 5.05 -6.76
CA ALA A 503 27.63 4.66 -5.87
C ALA A 503 27.55 5.49 -4.58
N ALA A 504 28.69 5.85 -3.98
CA ALA A 504 28.71 6.67 -2.77
C ALA A 504 28.19 8.10 -3.05
N GLY A 505 28.56 8.68 -4.19
CA GLY A 505 28.04 9.96 -4.66
C GLY A 505 26.51 9.92 -4.85
N MET A 506 25.98 8.83 -5.41
CA MET A 506 24.53 8.64 -5.57
C MET A 506 23.78 8.51 -4.24
N TRP A 507 24.37 7.85 -3.24
CA TRP A 507 23.80 7.81 -1.89
C TRP A 507 23.74 9.19 -1.24
N LEU A 508 24.84 9.96 -1.33
CA LEU A 508 24.87 11.33 -0.81
C LEU A 508 23.84 12.22 -1.51
N LEU A 509 23.73 12.12 -2.84
CA LEU A 509 22.72 12.83 -3.62
C LEU A 509 21.30 12.44 -3.18
N SER A 510 21.03 11.14 -3.04
CA SER A 510 19.72 10.64 -2.61
C SER A 510 19.33 11.13 -1.23
N LEU A 511 20.26 11.09 -0.27
CA LEU A 511 20.05 11.61 1.09
C LEU A 511 19.81 13.12 1.07
N ALA A 512 20.59 13.87 0.27
CA ALA A 512 20.42 15.32 0.14
C ALA A 512 19.06 15.69 -0.47
N VAL A 513 18.64 15.01 -1.54
CA VAL A 513 17.33 15.20 -2.18
C VAL A 513 16.21 14.87 -1.20
N THR A 514 16.30 13.71 -0.53
CA THR A 514 15.29 13.26 0.44
C THR A 514 15.18 14.24 1.60
N ALA A 515 16.29 14.70 2.18
CA ALA A 515 16.31 15.67 3.27
C ALA A 515 15.75 17.03 2.84
N GLY A 516 16.15 17.52 1.65
CA GLY A 516 15.66 18.80 1.12
C GLY A 516 14.15 18.80 0.89
N LEU A 517 13.62 17.72 0.33
CA LEU A 517 12.17 17.56 0.09
C LEU A 517 11.39 17.32 1.38
N PHE A 518 11.95 16.57 2.33
CA PHE A 518 11.39 16.44 3.67
C PHE A 518 11.24 17.81 4.34
N GLU A 519 12.28 18.64 4.31
CA GLU A 519 12.24 20.00 4.87
C GLU A 519 11.25 20.90 4.12
N LEU A 520 11.14 20.76 2.80
CA LEU A 520 10.12 21.46 2.01
C LEU A 520 8.70 21.08 2.46
N ALA A 521 8.42 19.78 2.59
CA ALA A 521 7.13 19.28 3.06
C ALA A 521 6.85 19.70 4.52
N LEU A 522 7.86 19.71 5.38
CA LEU A 522 7.76 20.19 6.76
C LEU A 522 7.44 21.69 6.82
N ARG A 523 8.11 22.52 6.00
CA ARG A 523 7.80 23.95 5.88
C ARG A 523 6.37 24.17 5.38
N ALA A 524 5.93 23.39 4.40
CA ALA A 524 4.55 23.43 3.91
C ALA A 524 3.55 23.02 5.01
N TYR A 525 3.88 22.02 5.83
CA TYR A 525 3.07 21.60 6.97
C TYR A 525 2.96 22.70 8.03
N ARG A 526 4.08 23.32 8.41
CA ARG A 526 4.11 24.45 9.36
C ARG A 526 3.27 25.62 8.86
N ARG A 527 3.35 25.95 7.57
CA ARG A 527 2.52 26.99 6.95
C ARG A 527 1.04 26.64 6.90
N SER A 528 0.66 25.38 7.02
CA SER A 528 -0.74 24.95 7.00
C SER A 528 -1.48 25.20 8.31
N GLU A 529 -0.76 25.64 9.34
CA GLU A 529 -1.29 26.00 10.64
C GLU A 529 -2.42 27.03 10.50
N SER A 530 -3.56 26.68 11.08
CA SER A 530 -4.56 27.68 11.44
C SER A 530 -3.93 28.57 12.48
N PRO A 531 -4.03 29.91 12.40
CA PRO A 531 -4.08 30.67 13.63
C PRO A 531 -5.27 30.08 14.38
N VAL A 532 -5.00 29.25 15.37
CA VAL A 532 -5.98 28.97 16.39
C VAL A 532 -6.02 30.28 17.14
N GLU A 533 -6.96 31.16 16.79
CA GLU A 533 -7.56 32.00 17.82
C GLU A 533 -7.99 30.98 18.87
N LEU A 534 -7.17 30.82 19.90
CA LEU A 534 -7.58 30.19 21.12
C LEU A 534 -8.75 31.05 21.54
N ASP A 535 -9.95 30.64 21.16
CA ASP A 535 -11.19 31.24 21.64
C ASP A 535 -10.98 31.29 23.15
N ALA A 536 -10.76 32.50 23.68
CA ALA A 536 -10.31 32.67 25.06
C ALA A 536 -11.29 31.97 26.01
N CYS A 537 -12.54 31.82 25.58
CA CYS A 537 -13.62 31.05 26.20
C CYS A 537 -13.36 29.53 26.30
N ALA A 538 -12.72 28.90 25.31
CA ALA A 538 -12.41 27.46 25.32
C ALA A 538 -11.22 27.13 26.23
N TRP A 539 -10.26 28.05 26.36
CA TRP A 539 -9.19 27.96 27.36
C TRP A 539 -9.73 28.33 28.74
N GLU A 540 -10.49 29.42 28.91
CA GLU A 540 -11.09 29.77 30.20
C GLU A 540 -12.00 28.65 30.74
N GLY A 541 -12.75 27.95 29.89
CA GLY A 541 -13.55 26.78 30.29
C GLY A 541 -12.73 25.51 30.61
N LEU A 542 -11.46 25.45 30.21
CA LEU A 542 -10.50 24.40 30.59
C LEU A 542 -9.69 24.77 31.84
N THR A 543 -9.48 26.06 32.14
CA THR A 543 -8.84 26.52 33.39
C THR A 543 -9.81 26.75 34.56
N ARG A 544 -11.05 27.20 34.32
CA ARG A 544 -12.00 27.58 35.39
C ARG A 544 -12.90 26.42 35.87
N GLY A 545 -12.57 25.18 35.51
CA GLY A 545 -13.31 23.99 35.92
C GLY A 545 -12.85 23.40 37.25
N SER A 546 -12.74 24.20 38.31
CA SER A 546 -12.82 23.76 39.71
C SER A 546 -13.02 24.97 40.62
N ASP A 547 -14.28 25.40 40.75
CA ASP A 547 -14.91 25.61 42.05
C ASP A 547 -16.19 24.75 42.07
#